data_AF-A0A4R6VH99-F1
#
_entry.id   AF-A0A4R6VH99-F1
#
_cell.length_a   1.000
_cell.length_b   1.000
_cell.length_c   1.000
_cell.angle_alpha   90.00
_cell.angle_beta   90.00
_cell.angle_gamma   90.00
#
_symmetry.space_group_name_H-M   'P 1'
#
loop_
_entity.id
_entity.type
_entity.pdbx_description
1 polymer ?
#
loop_
_entity_poly.entity_id
_entity_poly.type
_entity_poly.pdbx_seq_one_letter_code
_entity_poly.pdbx_strand_id
1 'polypeptide(L)'
;MGRRLRGIRRELRSPVTLLLVVACVVAGVWAALVLTPDQDVEAFGQQISVGVQPPSATASGPPRIVQIGNTSLDVPDVTIYGPIRPQLSIGPVQRNETAGSALESLADGDSPTEALSAIVTGFEAWFGKATLILVAVVLGVCGLVGSLRVLATLRLTARRSGAGARPAVIARRLSRTLTLSTITALAVSLVVWGACGALAVAGAQDLRSAESLTDLTGAHHVTPSPVGPTVSGVRGVVIGDSRVARLGGTPAPGASPEDVACARSSDSLARQLGAAIRDDVLNLACSGARIATGLRGPQQTGGVTVPPQIGRLKQVEDPAFVVVAVGPNDLNWTDLIGYCYAVADCADNFTAGEFRYRLAAFDRDYADLLADLATLPSKPRVVVMTSYDVLRPDARCSTARGPLQYPGLTPEEIQLLSDRNAELNGVLTAGAARYGFDVVAPPLTPLCEPSPDGLGPDLQSLDDPHPFHPTGVGELRLAIPVVDRIGLPPAAAPPPG
;
A
#
# COMPACT_ATOMS: atom_id res chain seq x y z
N MET A 1 -19.34 52.44 -2.43
CA MET A 1 -18.47 51.44 -1.78
C MET A 1 -17.33 52.02 -0.91
N GLY A 2 -16.61 53.07 -1.34
CA GLY A 2 -15.37 53.52 -0.68
C GLY A 2 -15.42 54.03 0.77
N ARG A 3 -16.55 54.61 1.25
CA ARG A 3 -16.69 55.07 2.65
C ARG A 3 -16.87 53.92 3.66
N ARG A 4 -17.50 52.80 3.26
CA ARG A 4 -17.62 51.60 4.12
C ARG A 4 -16.27 50.90 4.30
N LEU A 5 -15.49 50.77 3.22
CA LEU A 5 -14.15 50.17 3.22
C LEU A 5 -13.13 50.95 4.07
N ARG A 6 -13.18 52.30 4.06
CA ARG A 6 -12.32 53.13 4.93
C ARG A 6 -12.65 52.99 6.42
N GLY A 7 -13.93 52.81 6.76
CA GLY A 7 -14.35 52.55 8.15
C GLY A 7 -13.85 51.21 8.67
N ILE A 8 -13.94 50.16 7.84
CA ILE A 8 -13.43 48.82 8.15
C ILE A 8 -11.91 48.84 8.35
N ARG A 9 -11.15 49.50 7.46
CA ARG A 9 -9.68 49.65 7.59
C ARG A 9 -9.24 50.39 8.85
N ARG A 10 -10.01 51.37 9.32
CA ARG A 10 -9.67 52.13 10.53
C ARG A 10 -9.96 51.34 11.81
N GLU A 11 -11.00 50.51 11.78
CA GLU A 11 -11.38 49.64 12.90
C GLU A 11 -10.47 48.41 13.03
N LEU A 12 -10.00 47.85 11.91
CA LEU A 12 -8.98 46.78 11.88
C LEU A 12 -7.64 47.19 12.52
N ARG A 13 -7.33 48.49 12.57
CA ARG A 13 -6.14 49.03 13.24
C ARG A 13 -6.36 49.35 14.72
N SER A 14 -7.57 49.16 15.24
CA SER A 14 -7.83 49.30 16.67
C SER A 14 -7.23 48.10 17.41
N PRO A 15 -6.33 48.29 18.37
CA PRO A 15 -5.69 47.19 19.10
C PRO A 15 -6.73 46.33 19.83
N VAL A 16 -7.85 46.92 20.27
CA VAL A 16 -8.92 46.20 20.97
C VAL A 16 -9.73 45.34 19.99
N THR A 17 -9.91 45.77 18.75
CA THR A 17 -10.60 44.97 17.73
C THR A 17 -9.69 43.85 17.24
N LEU A 18 -8.38 44.09 17.13
CA LEU A 18 -7.40 43.06 16.81
C LEU A 18 -7.32 41.99 17.91
N LEU A 19 -7.26 42.40 19.19
CA LEU A 19 -7.33 41.49 20.34
C LEU A 19 -8.61 40.66 20.35
N LEU A 20 -9.76 41.27 20.06
CA LEU A 20 -11.04 40.56 19.96
C LEU A 20 -11.00 39.52 18.83
N VAL A 21 -10.50 39.88 17.66
CA VAL A 21 -10.39 38.96 16.52
C VAL A 21 -9.50 37.77 16.88
N VAL A 22 -8.31 38.01 17.45
CA VAL A 22 -7.40 36.95 17.87
C VAL A 22 -8.04 36.05 18.92
N ALA A 23 -8.70 36.62 19.93
CA ALA A 23 -9.41 35.84 20.95
C ALA A 23 -10.54 34.99 20.35
N CYS A 24 -11.32 35.54 19.41
CA CYS A 24 -12.38 34.83 18.70
C CYS A 24 -11.84 33.67 17.85
N VAL A 25 -10.72 33.88 17.15
CA VAL A 25 -10.09 32.82 16.35
C VAL A 25 -9.57 31.71 17.24
N VAL A 26 -8.77 32.03 18.26
CA VAL A 26 -8.16 31.02 19.13
C VAL A 26 -9.23 30.27 19.93
N ALA A 27 -10.15 30.98 20.59
CA ALA A 27 -11.20 30.35 21.40
C ALA A 27 -12.22 29.62 20.52
N GLY A 28 -12.58 30.17 19.36
CA GLY A 28 -13.54 29.58 18.44
C GLY A 28 -13.02 28.27 17.83
N VAL A 29 -11.78 28.27 17.35
CA VAL A 29 -11.13 27.05 16.80
C VAL A 29 -10.96 26.01 17.91
N TRP A 30 -10.45 26.40 19.08
CA TRP A 30 -10.25 25.47 20.19
C TRP A 30 -11.57 24.84 20.66
N ALA A 31 -12.62 25.65 20.83
CA ALA A 31 -13.93 25.17 21.24
C ALA A 31 -14.58 24.28 20.17
N ALA A 32 -14.45 24.62 18.88
CA ALA A 32 -14.95 23.79 17.80
C ALA A 32 -14.29 22.40 17.78
N LEU A 33 -13.00 22.31 18.10
CA LEU A 33 -12.29 21.03 18.17
C LEU A 33 -12.67 20.20 19.40
N VAL A 34 -12.84 20.84 20.56
CA VAL A 34 -13.08 20.13 21.84
C VAL A 34 -14.54 19.79 22.07
N LEU A 35 -15.47 20.63 21.59
CA LEU A 35 -16.91 20.48 21.89
C LEU A 35 -17.68 19.76 20.80
N THR A 36 -17.09 19.53 19.62
CA THR A 36 -17.78 18.79 18.55
C THR A 36 -17.61 17.30 18.77
N PRO A 37 -18.68 16.55 19.06
CA PRO A 37 -18.60 15.11 19.22
C PRO A 37 -18.26 14.43 17.89
N ASP A 38 -17.59 13.29 17.98
CA ASP A 38 -17.35 12.39 16.85
C ASP A 38 -18.68 11.97 16.20
N GLN A 39 -18.62 11.62 14.91
CA GLN A 39 -19.77 11.22 14.10
C GLN A 39 -19.71 9.73 13.82
N ASP A 40 -20.66 8.98 14.34
CA ASP A 40 -20.77 7.55 14.07
C ASP A 40 -21.26 7.33 12.64
N VAL A 41 -20.51 6.54 11.88
CA VAL A 41 -20.83 6.10 10.52
C VAL A 41 -20.67 4.60 10.42
N GLU A 42 -21.42 4.00 9.51
CA GLU A 42 -21.23 2.60 9.13
C GLU A 42 -20.36 2.56 7.87
N ALA A 43 -19.20 1.92 7.98
CA ALA A 43 -18.28 1.74 6.87
C ALA A 43 -17.60 0.38 7.03
N PHE A 44 -17.42 -0.34 5.90
CA PHE A 44 -16.88 -1.70 5.89
C PHE A 44 -17.63 -2.68 6.82
N GLY A 45 -18.96 -2.53 6.95
CA GLY A 45 -19.79 -3.35 7.84
C GLY A 45 -19.50 -3.18 9.34
N GLN A 46 -18.79 -2.10 9.71
CA GLN A 46 -18.45 -1.78 11.10
C GLN A 46 -18.90 -0.37 11.45
N GLN A 47 -19.18 -0.15 12.73
CA GLN A 47 -19.35 1.21 13.25
C GLN A 47 -17.99 1.85 13.49
N ILE A 48 -17.76 2.95 12.78
CA ILE A 48 -16.57 3.79 12.86
C ILE A 48 -17.03 5.17 13.29
N SER A 49 -16.39 5.78 14.29
CA SER A 49 -16.62 7.17 14.63
C SER A 49 -15.58 8.06 13.96
N VAL A 50 -16.04 9.07 13.23
CA VAL A 50 -15.19 10.03 12.51
C VAL A 50 -15.15 11.34 13.28
N GLY A 51 -13.95 11.81 13.59
CA GLY A 51 -13.76 13.03 14.36
C GLY A 51 -12.39 13.66 14.12
N VAL A 52 -11.91 14.38 15.13
CA VAL A 52 -10.59 15.01 15.11
C VAL A 52 -9.88 14.83 16.43
N GLN A 53 -8.56 14.90 16.37
CA GLN A 53 -7.74 14.87 17.57
C GLN A 53 -7.97 16.13 18.42
N PRO A 54 -7.82 16.02 19.76
CA PRO A 54 -7.77 17.18 20.63
C PRO A 54 -6.67 18.17 20.20
N PRO A 55 -6.85 19.48 20.47
CA PRO A 55 -5.84 20.48 20.14
C PRO A 55 -4.48 20.14 20.76
N SER A 56 -3.43 20.19 19.95
CA SER A 56 -2.04 20.02 20.42
C SER A 56 -1.22 21.29 20.19
N ALA A 57 -0.11 21.42 20.92
CA ALA A 57 0.79 22.57 20.79
C ALA A 57 1.66 22.53 19.51
N THR A 58 1.55 21.48 18.70
CA THR A 58 2.36 21.29 17.49
C THR A 58 1.66 21.90 16.27
N ALA A 59 2.44 22.48 15.34
CA ALA A 59 1.90 23.10 14.12
C ALA A 59 1.48 22.08 13.06
N SER A 60 1.96 20.84 13.17
CA SER A 60 1.63 19.70 12.31
C SER A 60 1.71 18.40 13.10
N GLY A 61 1.11 17.34 12.57
CA GLY A 61 1.21 15.99 13.12
C GLY A 61 0.41 14.97 12.31
N PRO A 62 0.58 13.68 12.62
CA PRO A 62 -0.09 12.62 11.87
C PRO A 62 -1.58 12.54 12.20
N PRO A 63 -2.43 12.05 11.29
CA PRO A 63 -3.78 11.59 11.63
C PRO A 63 -3.68 10.33 12.50
N ARG A 64 -4.77 10.02 13.21
CA ARG A 64 -4.77 8.95 14.23
C ARG A 64 -5.94 8.00 14.06
N ILE A 65 -5.68 6.73 14.36
CA ILE A 65 -6.70 5.69 14.49
C ILE A 65 -6.70 5.25 15.95
N VAL A 66 -7.87 5.32 16.61
CA VAL A 66 -8.04 4.92 18.01
C VAL A 66 -8.95 3.72 18.06
N GLN A 67 -8.47 2.59 18.58
CA GLN A 67 -9.32 1.45 18.86
C GLN A 67 -9.92 1.58 20.26
N ILE A 68 -11.24 1.35 20.40
CA ILE A 68 -11.90 1.27 21.70
C ILE A 68 -11.22 0.17 22.52
N GLY A 69 -10.53 0.56 23.60
CA GLY A 69 -9.58 -0.29 24.32
C GLY A 69 -8.21 0.36 24.60
N ASN A 70 -8.06 1.67 24.33
CA ASN A 70 -6.88 2.50 24.62
C ASN A 70 -5.64 2.28 23.73
N THR A 71 -5.79 1.67 22.56
CA THR A 71 -4.70 1.61 21.58
C THR A 71 -4.88 2.73 20.56
N SER A 72 -3.96 3.70 20.56
CA SER A 72 -3.88 4.75 19.53
C SER A 72 -2.73 4.47 18.59
N LEU A 73 -3.01 4.46 17.30
CA LEU A 73 -2.04 4.30 16.24
C LEU A 73 -1.98 5.59 15.42
N ASP A 74 -0.80 6.17 15.30
CA ASP A 74 -0.56 7.27 14.37
C ASP A 74 -0.34 6.67 12.97
N VAL A 75 -0.99 7.23 11.95
CA VAL A 75 -0.83 6.75 10.57
C VAL A 75 0.55 7.17 10.06
N PRO A 76 1.43 6.21 9.70
CA PRO A 76 2.76 6.54 9.22
C PRO A 76 2.72 7.34 7.91
N ASP A 77 3.75 8.14 7.67
CA ASP A 77 4.01 8.87 6.42
C ASP A 77 2.99 9.94 5.98
N VAL A 78 1.95 10.22 6.78
CA VAL A 78 1.00 11.32 6.52
C VAL A 78 1.19 12.44 7.53
N THR A 79 1.49 13.65 7.05
CA THR A 79 1.62 14.84 7.91
C THR A 79 0.58 15.88 7.58
N ILE A 80 -0.29 16.19 8.54
CA ILE A 80 -1.33 17.20 8.38
C ILE A 80 -0.89 18.50 9.07
N TYR A 81 -0.95 19.60 8.32
CA TYR A 81 -0.63 20.92 8.80
C TYR A 81 -1.87 21.62 9.37
N GLY A 82 -1.72 22.25 10.53
CA GLY A 82 -2.79 23.01 11.18
C GLY A 82 -3.50 22.26 12.32
N PRO A 83 -4.54 22.89 12.88
CA PRO A 83 -5.17 22.45 14.12
C PRO A 83 -6.24 21.37 13.94
N ILE A 84 -6.72 21.15 12.71
CA ILE A 84 -7.72 20.11 12.39
C ILE A 84 -6.94 18.86 11.94
N ARG A 85 -6.92 17.84 12.79
CA ARG A 85 -6.28 16.54 12.48
C ARG A 85 -7.33 15.45 12.55
N PRO A 86 -7.67 14.79 11.44
CA PRO A 86 -8.62 13.69 11.42
C PRO A 86 -8.24 12.59 12.41
N GLN A 87 -9.28 12.04 13.06
CA GLN A 87 -9.20 10.87 13.90
C GLN A 87 -10.32 9.90 13.52
N LEU A 88 -9.99 8.63 13.36
CA LEU A 88 -10.96 7.55 13.24
C LEU A 88 -10.95 6.73 14.51
N SER A 89 -12.09 6.60 15.16
CA SER A 89 -12.25 5.74 16.33
C SER A 89 -13.00 4.48 15.90
N ILE A 90 -12.37 3.32 16.02
CA ILE A 90 -12.93 2.03 15.59
C ILE A 90 -13.41 1.28 16.82
N GLY A 91 -14.67 0.82 16.78
CA GLY A 91 -15.23 -0.02 17.83
C GLY A 91 -14.47 -1.35 18.04
N PRO A 92 -14.73 -2.09 19.14
CA PRO A 92 -14.24 -3.45 19.24
C PRO A 92 -14.74 -4.23 18.02
N VAL A 93 -13.85 -4.99 17.35
CA VAL A 93 -14.21 -5.80 16.18
C VAL A 93 -15.33 -6.77 16.58
N GLN A 94 -16.57 -6.42 16.22
CA GLN A 94 -17.73 -7.28 16.41
C GLN A 94 -17.64 -8.35 15.32
N ARG A 95 -17.31 -9.59 15.70
CA ARG A 95 -17.49 -10.74 14.80
C ARG A 95 -18.99 -11.07 14.75
N ASN A 96 -19.75 -10.31 13.97
CA ASN A 96 -21.17 -10.55 13.73
C ASN A 96 -21.40 -10.91 12.25
N GLU A 97 -22.59 -11.42 11.93
CA GLU A 97 -22.99 -11.83 10.58
C GLU A 97 -22.84 -10.69 9.55
N THR A 98 -22.89 -9.43 10.01
CA THR A 98 -22.70 -8.22 9.21
C THR A 98 -21.23 -7.98 8.78
N ALA A 99 -20.26 -8.36 9.62
CA ALA A 99 -18.84 -8.36 9.24
C ALA A 99 -18.53 -9.51 8.26
N GLY A 100 -19.27 -10.62 8.35
CA GLY A 100 -19.23 -11.71 7.36
C GLY A 100 -19.77 -11.26 6.01
N SER A 101 -20.92 -10.57 5.99
CA SER A 101 -21.52 -10.05 4.76
C SER A 101 -20.72 -8.90 4.12
N ALA A 102 -19.98 -8.12 4.91
CA ALA A 102 -19.06 -7.11 4.38
C ALA A 102 -17.78 -7.73 3.79
N LEU A 103 -17.33 -8.86 4.33
CA LEU A 103 -16.25 -9.66 3.72
C LEU A 103 -16.73 -10.35 2.43
N GLU A 104 -17.99 -10.80 2.40
CA GLU A 104 -18.66 -11.32 1.19
C GLU A 104 -18.89 -10.22 0.16
N SER A 105 -19.32 -9.01 0.52
CA SER A 105 -19.49 -7.90 -0.43
C SER A 105 -18.15 -7.41 -1.01
N LEU A 106 -17.06 -7.46 -0.22
CA LEU A 106 -15.69 -7.23 -0.70
C LEU A 106 -15.19 -8.38 -1.59
N ALA A 107 -15.69 -9.60 -1.40
CA ALA A 107 -15.42 -10.75 -2.27
C ALA A 107 -16.28 -10.73 -3.55
N ASP A 108 -17.47 -10.13 -3.50
CA ASP A 108 -18.42 -9.96 -4.61
C ASP A 108 -18.12 -8.72 -5.49
N GLY A 109 -17.07 -7.96 -5.16
CA GLY A 109 -16.57 -6.88 -6.02
C GLY A 109 -17.29 -5.54 -5.86
N ASP A 110 -18.05 -5.33 -4.77
CA ASP A 110 -18.54 -4.01 -4.44
C ASP A 110 -17.36 -3.10 -4.07
N SER A 111 -17.18 -2.04 -4.86
CA SER A 111 -16.07 -1.12 -4.68
C SER A 111 -16.08 -0.47 -3.28
N PRO A 112 -14.92 -0.22 -2.65
CA PRO A 112 -14.83 0.46 -1.34
C PRO A 112 -15.36 1.91 -1.35
N THR A 113 -15.93 2.37 -2.47
CA THR A 113 -16.43 3.73 -2.66
C THR A 113 -17.59 4.07 -1.74
N GLU A 114 -18.49 3.14 -1.43
CA GLU A 114 -19.63 3.40 -0.54
C GLU A 114 -19.16 3.60 0.90
N ALA A 115 -18.29 2.71 1.40
CA ALA A 115 -17.68 2.83 2.72
C ALA A 115 -16.84 4.11 2.87
N LEU A 116 -16.06 4.46 1.84
CA LEU A 116 -15.30 5.71 1.80
C LEU A 116 -16.23 6.94 1.76
N SER A 117 -17.34 6.86 1.02
CA SER A 117 -18.33 7.95 0.97
C SER A 117 -18.97 8.19 2.34
N ALA A 118 -19.28 7.12 3.09
CA ALA A 118 -19.83 7.22 4.43
C ALA A 118 -18.88 7.94 5.39
N ILE A 119 -17.58 7.63 5.34
CA ILE A 119 -16.54 8.30 6.13
C ILE A 119 -16.44 9.79 5.75
N VAL A 120 -16.44 10.11 4.45
CA VAL A 120 -16.38 11.49 3.96
C VAL A 120 -17.61 12.28 4.41
N THR A 121 -18.80 11.73 4.24
CA THR A 121 -20.06 12.37 4.69
C THR A 121 -20.07 12.55 6.21
N GLY A 122 -19.56 11.60 6.98
CA GLY A 122 -19.38 11.71 8.43
C GLY A 122 -18.48 12.89 8.82
N PHE A 123 -17.35 13.05 8.12
CA PHE A 123 -16.45 14.17 8.35
C PHE A 123 -17.07 15.53 7.95
N GLU A 124 -17.81 15.59 6.84
CA GLU A 124 -18.54 16.80 6.43
C GLU A 124 -19.59 17.20 7.46
N ALA A 125 -20.34 16.24 7.99
CA ALA A 125 -21.30 16.46 9.07
C ALA A 125 -20.62 16.95 10.35
N TRP A 126 -19.47 16.36 10.72
CA TRP A 126 -18.64 16.82 11.83
C TRP A 126 -18.20 18.28 11.63
N PHE A 127 -17.65 18.61 10.47
CA PHE A 127 -17.14 19.94 10.14
C PHE A 127 -18.26 20.99 10.14
N GLY A 128 -19.45 20.62 9.66
CA GLY A 128 -20.65 21.47 9.73
C GLY A 128 -21.05 21.80 11.18
N LYS A 129 -21.10 20.79 12.06
CA LYS A 129 -21.40 20.98 13.50
C LYS A 129 -20.34 21.84 14.19
N ALA A 130 -19.06 21.58 13.92
CA ALA A 130 -17.95 22.36 14.45
C ALA A 130 -18.00 23.84 14.01
N THR A 131 -18.41 24.09 12.77
CA THR A 131 -18.62 25.46 12.26
C THR A 131 -19.70 26.20 13.05
N LEU A 132 -20.81 25.52 13.40
CA LEU A 132 -21.87 26.14 14.21
C LEU A 132 -21.39 26.49 15.63
N ILE A 133 -20.61 25.61 16.26
CA ILE A 133 -20.00 25.87 17.58
C ILE A 133 -19.07 27.07 17.50
N LEU A 134 -18.20 27.13 16.47
CA LEU A 134 -17.31 28.28 16.24
C LEU A 134 -18.10 29.58 16.14
N VAL A 135 -19.17 29.62 15.32
CA VAL A 135 -20.01 30.80 15.17
C VAL A 135 -20.64 31.20 16.50
N ALA A 136 -21.19 30.25 17.26
CA ALA A 136 -21.81 30.51 18.56
C ALA A 136 -20.80 31.11 19.56
N VAL A 137 -19.58 30.58 19.62
CA VAL A 137 -18.51 31.07 20.50
C VAL A 137 -18.07 32.48 20.09
N VAL A 138 -17.86 32.73 18.80
CA VAL A 138 -17.48 34.06 18.30
C VAL A 138 -18.55 35.10 18.64
N LEU A 139 -19.84 34.77 18.44
CA LEU A 139 -20.94 35.65 18.82
C LEU A 139 -21.00 35.88 20.34
N GLY A 140 -20.79 34.83 21.15
CA GLY A 140 -20.73 34.91 22.60
C GLY A 140 -19.62 35.84 23.10
N VAL A 141 -18.39 35.65 22.60
CA VAL A 141 -17.23 36.50 22.95
C VAL A 141 -17.46 37.94 22.50
N CYS A 142 -17.98 38.17 21.29
CA CYS A 142 -18.31 39.51 20.82
C CYS A 142 -19.40 40.17 21.69
N GLY A 143 -20.41 39.40 22.11
CA GLY A 143 -21.47 39.86 23.01
C GLY A 143 -20.96 40.25 24.39
N LEU A 144 -20.07 39.44 24.98
CA LEU A 144 -19.44 39.71 26.26
C LEU A 144 -18.57 40.97 26.20
N VAL A 145 -17.64 41.04 25.23
CA VAL A 145 -16.74 42.19 25.04
C VAL A 145 -17.54 43.45 24.71
N GLY A 146 -18.61 43.31 23.91
CA GLY A 146 -19.52 44.40 23.60
C GLY A 146 -20.23 44.94 24.84
N SER A 147 -20.74 44.06 25.69
CA SER A 147 -21.39 44.42 26.96
C SER A 147 -20.42 45.12 27.92
N LEU A 148 -19.19 44.61 28.04
CA LEU A 148 -18.12 45.23 28.83
C LEU A 148 -17.76 46.63 28.31
N ARG A 149 -17.67 46.81 26.99
CA ARG A 149 -17.42 48.13 26.36
C ARG A 149 -18.56 49.11 26.63
N VAL A 150 -19.81 48.67 26.52
CA VAL A 150 -20.98 49.50 26.85
C VAL A 150 -20.94 49.91 28.33
N LEU A 151 -20.71 48.97 29.23
CA LEU A 151 -20.63 49.24 30.67
C LEU A 151 -19.47 50.20 31.03
N ALA A 152 -18.30 50.01 30.42
CA ALA A 152 -17.15 50.88 30.62
C ALA A 152 -17.42 52.31 30.13
N THR A 153 -18.01 52.46 28.94
CA THR A 153 -18.39 53.78 28.41
C THR A 153 -19.47 54.47 29.24
N LEU A 154 -20.48 53.74 29.72
CA LEU A 154 -21.50 54.28 30.62
C LEU A 154 -20.87 54.75 31.95
N ARG A 155 -20.00 53.95 32.57
CA ARG A 155 -19.29 54.32 33.81
C ARG A 155 -18.37 55.54 33.63
N LEU A 156 -17.64 55.61 32.52
CA LEU A 156 -16.75 56.73 32.22
C LEU A 156 -17.52 58.02 31.93
N THR A 157 -18.68 57.91 31.27
CA THR A 157 -19.55 59.05 30.97
C THR A 157 -20.25 59.53 32.25
N ALA A 158 -20.74 58.62 33.09
CA ALA A 158 -21.30 58.94 34.41
C ALA A 158 -20.30 59.64 35.33
N ARG A 159 -19.00 59.29 35.25
CA ARG A 159 -17.93 59.96 36.02
C ARG A 159 -17.53 61.34 35.47
N ARG A 160 -17.73 61.60 34.19
CA ARG A 160 -17.28 62.84 33.51
C ARG A 160 -18.38 63.86 33.26
N SER A 161 -19.66 63.45 33.29
CA SER A 161 -20.77 64.31 32.89
C SER A 161 -21.64 64.70 34.07
N GLY A 162 -21.45 65.93 34.55
CA GLY A 162 -22.44 66.67 35.35
C GLY A 162 -23.58 67.29 34.51
N ALA A 163 -23.50 67.28 33.17
CA ALA A 163 -24.59 67.70 32.29
C ALA A 163 -24.33 67.29 30.82
N GLY A 164 -25.35 66.78 30.11
CA GLY A 164 -25.46 66.93 28.65
C GLY A 164 -25.01 65.80 27.71
N ALA A 165 -24.81 64.56 28.16
CA ALA A 165 -24.54 63.45 27.24
C ALA A 165 -25.81 63.05 26.46
N ARG A 166 -25.84 63.24 25.13
CA ARG A 166 -26.96 62.81 24.26
C ARG A 166 -26.95 61.28 24.08
N PRO A 167 -27.85 60.50 24.72
CA PRO A 167 -27.76 59.04 24.75
C PRO A 167 -27.85 58.40 23.35
N ALA A 168 -28.64 59.01 22.46
CA ALA A 168 -28.86 58.53 21.11
C ALA A 168 -27.59 58.52 20.23
N VAL A 169 -26.68 59.48 20.42
CA VAL A 169 -25.44 59.58 19.63
C VAL A 169 -24.42 58.55 20.10
N ILE A 170 -24.33 58.34 21.42
CA ILE A 170 -23.47 57.33 22.05
C ILE A 170 -23.96 55.92 21.64
N ALA A 171 -25.27 55.68 21.71
CA ALA A 171 -25.88 54.42 21.30
C ALA A 171 -25.63 54.09 19.82
N ARG A 172 -25.84 55.05 18.89
CA ARG A 172 -25.56 54.82 17.45
C ARG A 172 -24.09 54.57 17.14
N ARG A 173 -23.18 55.25 17.84
CA ARG A 173 -21.73 55.07 17.64
C ARG A 173 -21.27 53.72 18.17
N LEU A 174 -21.71 53.34 19.38
CA LEU A 174 -21.43 52.04 19.97
C LEU A 174 -22.02 50.91 19.14
N SER A 175 -23.29 51.00 18.73
CA SER A 175 -23.93 49.95 17.94
C SER A 175 -23.19 49.72 16.62
N ARG A 176 -22.83 50.80 15.90
CA ARG A 176 -22.09 50.69 14.65
C ARG A 176 -20.70 50.08 14.83
N THR A 177 -19.96 50.47 15.87
CA THR A 177 -18.63 49.90 16.15
C THR A 177 -18.74 48.43 16.53
N LEU A 178 -19.70 48.07 17.39
CA LEU A 178 -19.95 46.68 17.79
C LEU A 178 -20.31 45.80 16.59
N THR A 179 -21.27 46.24 15.76
CA THR A 179 -21.66 45.50 14.56
C THR A 179 -20.48 45.30 13.61
N LEU A 180 -19.66 46.33 13.38
CA LEU A 180 -18.49 46.21 12.51
C LEU A 180 -17.42 45.28 13.11
N SER A 181 -17.16 45.35 14.41
CA SER A 181 -16.19 44.46 15.06
C SER A 181 -16.66 43.01 15.05
N THR A 182 -17.96 42.76 15.28
CA THR A 182 -18.52 41.40 15.24
C THR A 182 -18.47 40.83 13.83
N ILE A 183 -18.87 41.59 12.81
CA ILE A 183 -18.79 41.14 11.41
C ILE A 183 -17.34 40.84 11.03
N THR A 184 -16.40 41.69 11.44
CA THR A 184 -14.98 41.48 11.14
C THR A 184 -14.44 40.23 11.85
N ALA A 185 -14.73 40.06 13.14
CA ALA A 185 -14.30 38.89 13.90
C ALA A 185 -14.90 37.58 13.35
N LEU A 186 -16.18 37.59 13.00
CA LEU A 186 -16.84 36.44 12.39
C LEU A 186 -16.26 36.10 11.02
N ALA A 187 -16.11 37.09 10.14
CA ALA A 187 -15.55 36.89 8.81
C ALA A 187 -14.12 36.34 8.87
N VAL A 188 -13.26 36.92 9.73
CA VAL A 188 -11.88 36.43 9.90
C VAL A 188 -11.87 35.02 10.48
N SER A 189 -12.70 34.74 11.49
CA SER A 189 -12.76 33.40 12.10
C SER A 189 -13.22 32.33 11.11
N LEU A 190 -14.23 32.63 10.28
CA LEU A 190 -14.69 31.72 9.23
C LEU A 190 -13.64 31.50 8.14
N VAL A 191 -12.88 32.53 7.75
CA VAL A 191 -11.79 32.40 6.79
C VAL A 191 -10.66 31.52 7.36
N VAL A 192 -10.26 31.75 8.61
CA VAL A 192 -9.24 30.92 9.27
C VAL A 192 -9.73 29.48 9.42
N TRP A 193 -10.98 29.28 9.82
CA TRP A 193 -11.60 27.95 9.93
C TRP A 193 -11.63 27.22 8.59
N GLY A 194 -12.07 27.89 7.52
CA GLY A 194 -12.06 27.34 6.16
C GLY A 194 -10.64 27.00 5.67
N ALA A 195 -9.65 27.84 5.98
CA ALA A 195 -8.25 27.54 5.68
C ALA A 195 -7.73 26.32 6.45
N CYS A 196 -8.10 26.16 7.73
CA CYS A 196 -7.76 24.97 8.51
C CYS A 196 -8.41 23.70 7.91
N GLY A 197 -9.68 23.79 7.49
CA GLY A 197 -10.36 22.68 6.82
C GLY A 197 -9.71 22.30 5.50
N ALA A 198 -9.33 23.29 4.68
CA ALA A 198 -8.63 23.05 3.42
C ALA A 198 -7.26 22.38 3.62
N LEU A 199 -6.50 22.80 4.65
CA LEU A 199 -5.23 22.17 4.99
C LEU A 199 -5.40 20.73 5.48
N ALA A 200 -6.45 20.44 6.25
CA ALA A 200 -6.79 19.09 6.68
C ALA A 200 -7.15 18.19 5.49
N VAL A 201 -7.96 18.69 4.55
CA VAL A 201 -8.32 17.94 3.32
C VAL A 201 -7.10 17.73 2.42
N ALA A 202 -6.26 18.75 2.25
CA ALA A 202 -5.04 18.64 1.44
C ALA A 202 -4.06 17.61 2.02
N GLY A 203 -3.83 17.63 3.34
CA GLY A 203 -2.98 16.65 4.02
C GLY A 203 -3.58 15.23 4.08
N ALA A 204 -4.89 15.10 3.87
CA ALA A 204 -5.58 13.80 3.78
C ALA A 204 -5.71 13.28 2.34
N GLN A 205 -5.17 13.97 1.33
CA GLN A 205 -5.20 13.47 -0.06
C GLN A 205 -4.45 12.15 -0.20
N ASP A 206 -3.36 11.98 0.54
CA ASP A 206 -2.56 10.74 0.55
C ASP A 206 -3.32 9.56 1.20
N LEU A 207 -4.36 9.83 2.00
CA LEU A 207 -5.24 8.78 2.56
C LEU A 207 -6.30 8.29 1.56
N ARG A 208 -6.55 9.04 0.46
CA ARG A 208 -7.55 8.64 -0.55
C ARG A 208 -7.11 7.47 -1.42
N SER A 209 -5.82 7.12 -1.41
CA SER A 209 -5.28 5.93 -2.07
C SER A 209 -5.27 4.69 -1.18
N ALA A 210 -5.73 4.79 0.08
CA ALA A 210 -5.84 3.63 0.94
C ALA A 210 -7.03 2.75 0.51
N GLU A 211 -6.74 1.55 0.05
CA GLU A 211 -7.75 0.60 -0.43
C GLU A 211 -8.19 -0.38 0.67
N SER A 212 -7.50 -0.39 1.82
CA SER A 212 -7.79 -1.28 2.95
C SER A 212 -7.44 -0.66 4.32
N LEU A 213 -8.02 -1.23 5.39
CA LEU A 213 -7.69 -0.86 6.77
C LEU A 213 -6.21 -1.11 7.11
N THR A 214 -5.59 -2.09 6.45
CA THR A 214 -4.17 -2.41 6.56
C THR A 214 -3.29 -1.30 6.00
N ASP A 215 -3.71 -0.64 4.91
CA ASP A 215 -2.99 0.52 4.35
C ASP A 215 -3.03 1.73 5.29
N LEU A 216 -4.04 1.79 6.17
CA LEU A 216 -4.22 2.86 7.15
C LEU A 216 -3.57 2.56 8.52
N THR A 217 -3.42 1.29 8.87
CA THR A 217 -2.98 0.85 10.21
C THR A 217 -1.65 0.09 10.22
N GLY A 218 -1.10 -0.20 9.05
CA GLY A 218 0.02 -1.13 8.90
C GLY A 218 -0.39 -2.58 9.18
N ALA A 219 0.19 -3.54 8.44
CA ALA A 219 0.06 -4.95 8.79
C ALA A 219 0.99 -5.28 9.96
N HIS A 220 0.52 -6.08 10.93
CA HIS A 220 1.42 -6.77 11.85
C HIS A 220 2.21 -7.81 11.04
N HIS A 221 3.45 -7.49 10.66
CA HIS A 221 4.33 -8.43 9.97
C HIS A 221 4.68 -9.60 10.91
N VAL A 222 4.14 -10.78 10.62
CA VAL A 222 4.47 -12.03 11.32
C VAL A 222 5.29 -12.89 10.38
N THR A 223 6.56 -13.05 10.72
CA THR A 223 7.46 -13.87 9.93
C THR A 223 7.18 -15.37 10.19
N PRO A 224 7.22 -16.25 9.16
CA PRO A 224 6.99 -17.69 9.34
C PRO A 224 7.94 -18.30 10.38
N SER A 225 7.43 -19.16 11.26
CA SER A 225 8.29 -19.87 12.22
C SER A 225 9.24 -20.83 11.49
N PRO A 226 10.46 -21.06 12.00
CA PRO A 226 11.36 -22.08 11.45
C PRO A 226 10.70 -23.47 11.46
N VAL A 227 10.88 -24.28 10.41
CA VAL A 227 10.25 -25.61 10.30
C VAL A 227 11.26 -26.68 9.90
N GLY A 228 11.26 -27.81 10.62
CA GLY A 228 12.09 -28.97 10.30
C GLY A 228 13.50 -28.92 10.90
N PRO A 229 14.36 -29.90 10.56
CA PRO A 229 15.71 -29.97 11.09
C PRO A 229 16.61 -28.91 10.45
N THR A 230 17.63 -28.52 11.19
CA THR A 230 18.73 -27.67 10.72
C THR A 230 19.46 -28.33 9.55
N VAL A 231 19.80 -27.55 8.54
CA VAL A 231 20.48 -27.97 7.31
C VAL A 231 21.82 -27.25 7.23
N SER A 232 22.91 -28.01 7.17
CA SER A 232 24.28 -27.50 7.03
C SER A 232 24.94 -28.04 5.77
N GLY A 233 26.08 -27.45 5.39
CA GLY A 233 26.87 -27.90 4.24
C GLY A 233 26.32 -27.49 2.87
N VAL A 234 25.36 -26.55 2.82
CA VAL A 234 24.88 -25.95 1.57
C VAL A 234 25.35 -24.51 1.45
N ARG A 235 25.81 -24.11 0.28
CA ARG A 235 26.35 -22.77 0.01
C ARG A 235 25.26 -21.75 -0.28
N GLY A 236 24.15 -22.19 -0.85
CA GLY A 236 23.04 -21.31 -1.18
C GLY A 236 21.71 -22.04 -1.27
N VAL A 237 20.65 -21.27 -1.41
CA VAL A 237 19.28 -21.79 -1.44
C VAL A 237 18.51 -21.16 -2.58
N VAL A 238 17.72 -21.95 -3.30
CA VAL A 238 16.74 -21.46 -4.27
C VAL A 238 15.34 -21.66 -3.71
N ILE A 239 14.60 -20.57 -3.57
CA ILE A 239 13.17 -20.56 -3.24
C ILE A 239 12.38 -20.04 -4.43
N GLY A 240 11.13 -20.47 -4.56
CA GLY A 240 10.28 -20.00 -5.64
C GLY A 240 9.24 -21.00 -6.11
N ASP A 241 8.81 -20.78 -7.34
CA ASP A 241 7.75 -21.51 -8.01
C ASP A 241 8.25 -22.59 -9.00
N SER A 242 7.35 -23.06 -9.88
CA SER A 242 7.61 -24.08 -10.90
C SER A 242 8.74 -23.73 -11.86
N ARG A 243 9.05 -22.44 -12.05
CA ARG A 243 10.09 -21.97 -12.98
C ARG A 243 11.51 -22.24 -12.51
N VAL A 244 11.71 -22.46 -11.20
CA VAL A 244 13.03 -22.75 -10.61
C VAL A 244 13.07 -24.09 -9.88
N ALA A 245 11.90 -24.68 -9.63
CA ALA A 245 11.79 -26.13 -9.39
C ALA A 245 12.15 -26.94 -10.65
N ARG A 246 12.05 -26.31 -11.83
CA ARG A 246 11.98 -26.92 -13.16
C ARG A 246 10.82 -27.90 -13.21
N LEU A 247 9.61 -27.39 -13.41
CA LEU A 247 8.48 -28.25 -13.74
C LEU A 247 8.67 -28.84 -15.15
N GLY A 248 8.46 -30.15 -15.30
CA GLY A 248 8.46 -30.80 -16.62
C GLY A 248 9.73 -31.56 -17.00
N GLY A 249 10.59 -31.91 -16.05
CA GLY A 249 11.42 -33.08 -16.34
C GLY A 249 11.91 -33.83 -15.13
N THR A 250 13.03 -34.52 -15.33
CA THR A 250 13.28 -35.74 -14.57
C THR A 250 13.52 -35.42 -13.10
N PRO A 251 12.77 -36.07 -12.18
CA PRO A 251 13.00 -35.91 -10.74
C PRO A 251 14.45 -36.11 -10.36
N ALA A 252 14.91 -35.38 -9.34
CA ALA A 252 16.25 -35.57 -8.80
C ALA A 252 16.48 -37.04 -8.35
N PRO A 253 17.69 -37.60 -8.53
CA PRO A 253 18.02 -38.90 -7.97
C PRO A 253 17.77 -38.92 -6.45
N GLY A 254 17.02 -39.90 -5.95
CA GLY A 254 16.66 -39.97 -4.53
C GLY A 254 15.61 -38.96 -4.08
N ALA A 255 14.84 -38.38 -5.01
CA ALA A 255 13.75 -37.45 -4.70
C ALA A 255 12.82 -37.99 -3.61
N SER A 256 12.64 -37.19 -2.56
CA SER A 256 11.66 -37.44 -1.51
C SER A 256 10.23 -37.29 -2.05
N PRO A 257 9.21 -37.77 -1.32
CA PRO A 257 7.81 -37.52 -1.69
C PRO A 257 7.48 -36.02 -1.85
N GLU A 258 8.12 -35.16 -1.04
CA GLU A 258 7.99 -33.71 -1.17
C GLU A 258 8.61 -33.20 -2.48
N ASP A 259 9.80 -33.68 -2.83
CA ASP A 259 10.47 -33.28 -4.09
C ASP A 259 9.65 -33.68 -5.32
N VAL A 260 9.04 -34.87 -5.28
CA VAL A 260 8.13 -35.34 -6.34
C VAL A 260 6.88 -34.46 -6.40
N ALA A 261 6.26 -34.15 -5.25
CA ALA A 261 5.05 -33.32 -5.19
C ALA A 261 5.30 -31.85 -5.60
N CYS A 262 6.49 -31.34 -5.31
CA CYS A 262 6.95 -30.02 -5.74
C CYS A 262 7.52 -29.99 -7.16
N ALA A 263 7.60 -31.15 -7.83
CA ALA A 263 8.19 -31.33 -9.14
C ALA A 263 9.63 -30.79 -9.26
N ARG A 264 10.46 -31.02 -8.23
CA ARG A 264 11.87 -30.59 -8.23
C ARG A 264 12.70 -31.52 -9.12
N SER A 265 13.21 -30.99 -10.23
CA SER A 265 14.01 -31.78 -11.19
C SER A 265 15.51 -31.81 -10.90
N SER A 266 16.17 -32.80 -11.48
CA SER A 266 17.62 -33.05 -11.46
C SER A 266 18.49 -31.98 -12.14
N ASP A 267 17.89 -31.13 -12.95
CA ASP A 267 18.47 -30.06 -13.78
C ASP A 267 17.83 -28.69 -13.48
N SER A 268 17.22 -28.53 -12.30
CA SER A 268 16.65 -27.26 -11.83
C SER A 268 17.70 -26.17 -11.62
N LEU A 269 17.27 -24.91 -11.48
CA LEU A 269 18.17 -23.78 -11.21
C LEU A 269 19.17 -24.07 -10.08
N ALA A 270 18.70 -24.65 -8.97
CA ALA A 270 19.58 -25.01 -7.86
C ALA A 270 20.68 -25.99 -8.28
N ARG A 271 20.35 -26.97 -9.12
CA ARG A 271 21.32 -27.95 -9.65
C ARG A 271 22.31 -27.31 -10.61
N GLN A 272 21.84 -26.38 -11.47
CA GLN A 272 22.72 -25.65 -12.37
C GLN A 272 23.68 -24.72 -11.63
N LEU A 273 23.18 -24.01 -10.60
CA LEU A 273 24.00 -23.16 -9.75
C LEU A 273 25.05 -23.98 -9.00
N GLY A 274 24.66 -25.09 -8.39
CA GLY A 274 25.59 -25.95 -7.68
C GLY A 274 26.69 -26.53 -8.58
N ALA A 275 26.34 -26.91 -9.81
CA ALA A 275 27.33 -27.34 -10.80
C ALA A 275 28.29 -26.19 -11.19
N ALA A 276 27.78 -24.98 -11.38
CA ALA A 276 28.57 -23.82 -11.79
C ALA A 276 29.56 -23.37 -10.69
N ILE A 277 29.12 -23.33 -9.44
CA ILE A 277 29.96 -22.90 -8.30
C ILE A 277 30.75 -24.06 -7.67
N ARG A 278 30.48 -25.30 -8.07
CA ARG A 278 31.07 -26.54 -7.51
C ARG A 278 30.81 -26.70 -6.01
N ASP A 279 29.58 -26.41 -5.59
CA ASP A 279 29.14 -26.49 -4.20
C ASP A 279 27.66 -26.87 -4.15
N ASP A 280 27.15 -27.25 -2.98
CA ASP A 280 25.77 -27.67 -2.83
C ASP A 280 24.82 -26.48 -2.72
N VAL A 281 23.74 -26.51 -3.51
CA VAL A 281 22.67 -25.52 -3.47
C VAL A 281 21.35 -26.23 -3.20
N LEU A 282 20.69 -25.83 -2.12
CA LEU A 282 19.43 -26.43 -1.69
C LEU A 282 18.28 -25.92 -2.55
N ASN A 283 17.46 -26.83 -3.09
CA ASN A 283 16.23 -26.49 -3.80
C ASN A 283 15.03 -26.60 -2.85
N LEU A 284 14.43 -25.47 -2.48
CA LEU A 284 13.19 -25.42 -1.72
C LEU A 284 11.98 -25.06 -2.59
N ALA A 285 12.21 -24.67 -3.85
CA ALA A 285 11.15 -24.26 -4.76
C ALA A 285 10.08 -25.35 -4.95
N CYS A 286 8.85 -24.92 -5.21
CA CYS A 286 7.74 -25.83 -5.34
C CYS A 286 6.79 -25.37 -6.46
N SER A 287 6.43 -26.31 -7.34
CA SER A 287 5.48 -26.03 -8.42
C SER A 287 4.16 -25.48 -7.87
N GLY A 288 3.64 -24.41 -8.47
CA GLY A 288 2.40 -23.74 -8.04
C GLY A 288 2.55 -22.85 -6.80
N ALA A 289 3.75 -22.68 -6.24
CA ALA A 289 3.95 -21.82 -5.08
C ALA A 289 3.59 -20.36 -5.39
N ARG A 290 2.90 -19.74 -4.43
CA ARG A 290 2.58 -18.32 -4.30
C ARG A 290 3.26 -17.78 -3.05
N ILE A 291 3.25 -16.46 -2.86
CA ILE A 291 3.86 -15.87 -1.67
C ILE A 291 3.12 -16.33 -0.41
N ALA A 292 1.82 -16.11 -0.34
CA ALA A 292 1.00 -16.49 0.81
C ALA A 292 0.91 -18.02 0.99
N THR A 293 0.85 -18.78 -0.09
CA THR A 293 0.73 -20.25 -0.08
C THR A 293 1.90 -20.89 -0.83
N GLY A 294 2.91 -21.36 -0.10
CA GLY A 294 4.16 -21.89 -0.65
C GLY A 294 5.39 -21.26 0.01
N LEU A 295 5.60 -19.96 -0.18
CA LEU A 295 6.79 -19.30 0.38
C LEU A 295 6.63 -18.99 1.88
N ARG A 296 5.56 -18.28 2.26
CA ARG A 296 5.32 -17.85 3.65
C ARG A 296 4.35 -18.75 4.41
N GLY A 297 3.36 -19.32 3.73
CA GLY A 297 2.44 -20.33 4.27
C GLY A 297 2.68 -21.73 3.70
N PRO A 298 2.13 -22.78 4.33
CA PRO A 298 2.19 -24.13 3.80
C PRO A 298 1.44 -24.24 2.46
N GLN A 299 1.85 -25.18 1.62
CA GLN A 299 1.22 -25.46 0.33
C GLN A 299 0.70 -26.89 0.30
N GLN A 300 -0.50 -27.09 -0.26
CA GLN A 300 -1.02 -28.42 -0.57
C GLN A 300 -0.69 -28.75 -2.03
N THR A 301 0.09 -29.80 -2.26
CA THR A 301 0.41 -30.27 -3.62
C THR A 301 0.71 -31.77 -3.60
N GLY A 302 0.38 -32.50 -4.67
CA GLY A 302 0.69 -33.93 -4.78
C GLY A 302 0.16 -34.80 -3.62
N GLY A 303 -0.92 -34.37 -2.95
CA GLY A 303 -1.45 -35.05 -1.76
C GLY A 303 -0.64 -34.86 -0.47
N VAL A 304 0.37 -34.00 -0.47
CA VAL A 304 1.19 -33.66 0.70
C VAL A 304 1.06 -32.19 1.07
N THR A 305 1.20 -31.90 2.37
CA THR A 305 1.36 -30.54 2.87
C THR A 305 2.83 -30.19 2.95
N VAL A 306 3.28 -29.34 2.03
CA VAL A 306 4.65 -28.83 1.96
C VAL A 306 4.77 -27.64 2.93
N PRO A 307 5.76 -27.63 3.83
CA PRO A 307 6.01 -26.50 4.72
C PRO A 307 6.35 -25.20 3.98
N PRO A 308 6.18 -24.03 4.62
CA PRO A 308 6.58 -22.76 4.02
C PRO A 308 8.09 -22.72 3.73
N GLN A 309 8.46 -22.33 2.51
CA GLN A 309 9.87 -22.27 2.09
C GLN A 309 10.70 -21.34 2.96
N ILE A 310 10.15 -20.20 3.42
CA ILE A 310 10.83 -19.30 4.36
C ILE A 310 11.06 -19.96 5.71
N GLY A 311 10.10 -20.74 6.21
CA GLY A 311 10.27 -21.51 7.44
C GLY A 311 11.39 -22.54 7.34
N ARG A 312 11.55 -23.18 6.17
CA ARG A 312 12.67 -24.09 5.86
C ARG A 312 13.99 -23.35 5.68
N LEU A 313 13.99 -22.20 5.02
CA LEU A 313 15.16 -21.37 4.79
C LEU A 313 15.81 -20.93 6.12
N LYS A 314 15.00 -20.63 7.14
CA LYS A 314 15.48 -20.31 8.49
C LYS A 314 16.21 -21.45 9.20
N GLN A 315 16.08 -22.68 8.72
CA GLN A 315 16.83 -23.83 9.23
C GLN A 315 18.17 -24.03 8.52
N VAL A 316 18.47 -23.26 7.46
CA VAL A 316 19.74 -23.39 6.75
C VAL A 316 20.80 -22.56 7.47
N GLU A 317 21.89 -23.21 7.88
CA GLU A 317 23.02 -22.55 8.54
C GLU A 317 23.84 -21.74 7.53
N ASP A 318 23.97 -20.44 7.81
CA ASP A 318 24.85 -19.50 7.10
C ASP A 318 24.89 -19.63 5.56
N PRO A 319 23.74 -19.68 4.85
CA PRO A 319 23.75 -19.65 3.39
C PRO A 319 24.42 -18.38 2.91
N ALA A 320 25.29 -18.48 1.90
CA ALA A 320 25.97 -17.33 1.33
C ALA A 320 25.03 -16.50 0.44
N PHE A 321 24.06 -17.16 -0.19
CA PHE A 321 23.08 -16.52 -1.05
C PHE A 321 21.72 -17.23 -1.06
N VAL A 322 20.68 -16.47 -1.39
CA VAL A 322 19.32 -16.96 -1.63
C VAL A 322 18.82 -16.42 -2.96
N VAL A 323 18.33 -17.30 -3.83
CA VAL A 323 17.69 -16.92 -5.10
C VAL A 323 16.18 -17.05 -4.95
N VAL A 324 15.44 -16.05 -5.42
CA VAL A 324 13.98 -15.97 -5.29
C VAL A 324 13.35 -15.81 -6.66
N ALA A 325 12.44 -16.70 -7.05
CA ALA A 325 11.61 -16.56 -8.25
C ALA A 325 10.14 -16.85 -7.91
N VAL A 326 9.30 -15.80 -7.88
CA VAL A 326 7.86 -15.88 -7.56
C VAL A 326 7.07 -14.84 -8.38
N GLY A 327 5.73 -14.87 -8.34
CA GLY A 327 4.86 -13.83 -8.89
C GLY A 327 3.83 -14.33 -9.89
N PRO A 328 4.20 -15.06 -10.95
CA PRO A 328 3.23 -15.48 -11.97
C PRO A 328 2.04 -16.28 -11.40
N ASN A 329 2.26 -17.14 -10.40
CA ASN A 329 1.16 -17.88 -9.77
C ASN A 329 0.23 -16.98 -8.94
N ASP A 330 0.75 -15.94 -8.30
CA ASP A 330 -0.02 -14.96 -7.53
C ASP A 330 -0.96 -14.15 -8.45
N LEU A 331 -0.51 -13.91 -9.69
CA LEU A 331 -1.28 -13.23 -10.74
C LEU A 331 -2.15 -14.17 -11.58
N ASN A 332 -2.23 -15.46 -11.26
CA ASN A 332 -2.93 -16.47 -12.07
C ASN A 332 -2.49 -16.47 -13.55
N TRP A 333 -1.18 -16.33 -13.80
CA TRP A 333 -0.63 -16.13 -15.14
C TRP A 333 -1.03 -17.22 -16.16
N THR A 334 -1.05 -18.48 -15.73
CA THR A 334 -1.47 -19.61 -16.58
C THR A 334 -2.92 -19.49 -17.01
N ASP A 335 -3.82 -19.09 -16.11
CA ASP A 335 -5.25 -18.91 -16.42
C ASP A 335 -5.42 -17.72 -17.37
N LEU A 336 -4.65 -16.65 -17.17
CA LEU A 336 -4.67 -15.48 -18.03
C LEU A 336 -4.23 -15.83 -19.46
N ILE A 337 -3.11 -16.54 -19.62
CA ILE A 337 -2.65 -16.99 -20.93
C ILE A 337 -3.69 -17.94 -21.55
N GLY A 338 -4.20 -18.90 -20.79
CA GLY A 338 -5.21 -19.85 -21.26
C GLY A 338 -6.49 -19.16 -21.74
N TYR A 339 -6.94 -18.14 -21.01
CA TYR A 339 -8.05 -17.29 -21.43
C TYR A 339 -7.74 -16.59 -22.76
N CYS A 340 -6.58 -15.94 -22.87
CA CYS A 340 -6.17 -15.27 -24.10
C CYS A 340 -6.10 -16.19 -25.32
N TYR A 341 -5.68 -17.44 -25.14
CA TYR A 341 -5.72 -18.40 -26.25
C TYR A 341 -7.14 -18.74 -26.69
N ALA A 342 -8.11 -18.76 -25.76
CA ALA A 342 -9.44 -19.32 -25.97
C ALA A 342 -10.47 -18.33 -26.54
N VAL A 343 -10.26 -17.02 -26.37
CA VAL A 343 -11.19 -15.97 -26.81
C VAL A 343 -10.63 -15.22 -28.02
N ALA A 344 -11.49 -14.49 -28.73
CA ALA A 344 -11.08 -13.71 -29.90
C ALA A 344 -10.42 -12.37 -29.54
N ASP A 345 -10.68 -11.88 -28.33
CA ASP A 345 -10.10 -10.67 -27.76
C ASP A 345 -10.05 -10.81 -26.24
N CYS A 346 -8.85 -10.88 -25.68
CA CYS A 346 -8.63 -10.93 -24.23
C CYS A 346 -8.23 -9.59 -23.59
N ALA A 347 -8.26 -8.50 -24.35
CA ALA A 347 -7.99 -7.14 -23.88
C ALA A 347 -9.24 -6.47 -23.28
N ASP A 348 -9.99 -7.22 -22.46
CA ASP A 348 -11.23 -6.75 -21.86
C ASP A 348 -11.02 -6.07 -20.49
N ASN A 349 -12.01 -5.26 -20.09
CA ASN A 349 -11.96 -4.52 -18.81
C ASN A 349 -12.01 -5.44 -17.58
N PHE A 350 -12.57 -6.65 -17.71
CA PHE A 350 -12.69 -7.59 -16.61
C PHE A 350 -11.30 -8.16 -16.27
N THR A 351 -10.58 -8.72 -17.25
CA THR A 351 -9.22 -9.23 -17.04
C THR A 351 -8.23 -8.13 -16.68
N ALA A 352 -8.41 -6.91 -17.19
CA ALA A 352 -7.62 -5.75 -16.79
C ALA A 352 -7.88 -5.31 -15.33
N GLY A 353 -9.12 -5.44 -14.84
CA GLY A 353 -9.46 -5.21 -13.44
C GLY A 353 -8.87 -6.28 -12.54
N GLU A 354 -9.04 -7.56 -12.91
CA GLU A 354 -8.52 -8.70 -12.16
C GLU A 354 -6.99 -8.68 -12.05
N PHE A 355 -6.28 -8.41 -13.15
CA PHE A 355 -4.82 -8.29 -13.15
C PHE A 355 -4.34 -7.21 -12.18
N ARG A 356 -4.93 -6.01 -12.21
CA ARG A 356 -4.55 -4.90 -11.31
C ARG A 356 -4.82 -5.23 -9.85
N TYR A 357 -5.98 -5.84 -9.56
CA TYR A 357 -6.31 -6.28 -8.21
C TYR A 357 -5.29 -7.30 -7.69
N ARG A 358 -4.95 -8.31 -8.50
CA ARG A 358 -3.94 -9.33 -8.14
C ARG A 358 -2.55 -8.74 -7.99
N LEU A 359 -2.17 -7.78 -8.85
CA LEU A 359 -0.87 -7.11 -8.79
C LEU A 359 -0.73 -6.28 -7.50
N ALA A 360 -1.78 -5.57 -7.09
CA ALA A 360 -1.79 -4.84 -5.82
C ALA A 360 -1.70 -5.79 -4.61
N ALA A 361 -2.42 -6.91 -4.64
CA ALA A 361 -2.30 -7.94 -3.60
C ALA A 361 -0.88 -8.54 -3.55
N PHE A 362 -0.31 -8.84 -4.73
CA PHE A 362 1.05 -9.33 -4.87
C PHE A 362 2.09 -8.35 -4.32
N ASP A 363 1.97 -7.05 -4.59
CA ASP A 363 2.91 -6.04 -4.08
C ASP A 363 2.98 -6.05 -2.54
N ARG A 364 1.83 -6.13 -1.87
CA ARG A 364 1.77 -6.24 -0.40
C ARG A 364 2.40 -7.53 0.11
N ASP A 365 2.04 -8.67 -0.48
CA ASP A 365 2.58 -9.98 -0.07
C ASP A 365 4.10 -10.04 -0.32
N TYR A 366 4.56 -9.44 -1.42
CA TYR A 366 5.96 -9.34 -1.79
C TYR A 366 6.75 -8.44 -0.85
N ALA A 367 6.22 -7.30 -0.41
CA ALA A 367 6.84 -6.47 0.62
C ALA A 367 7.11 -7.26 1.90
N ASP A 368 6.15 -8.12 2.26
CA ASP A 368 6.21 -9.01 3.40
C ASP A 368 7.25 -10.14 3.22
N LEU A 369 7.35 -10.74 2.03
CA LEU A 369 8.40 -11.70 1.69
C LEU A 369 9.79 -11.07 1.77
N LEU A 370 9.94 -9.84 1.28
CA LEU A 370 11.21 -9.12 1.32
C LEU A 370 11.63 -8.81 2.76
N ALA A 371 10.68 -8.44 3.62
CA ALA A 371 10.93 -8.26 5.05
C ALA A 371 11.39 -9.57 5.72
N ASP A 372 10.77 -10.71 5.38
CA ASP A 372 11.20 -12.03 5.86
C ASP A 372 12.66 -12.35 5.44
N LEU A 373 13.02 -12.05 4.20
CA LEU A 373 14.37 -12.28 3.67
C LEU A 373 15.41 -11.34 4.30
N ALA A 374 15.06 -10.08 4.53
CA ALA A 374 15.96 -9.09 5.13
C ALA A 374 16.25 -9.36 6.62
N THR A 375 15.36 -10.10 7.29
CA THR A 375 15.47 -10.45 8.71
C THR A 375 16.08 -11.83 8.95
N LEU A 376 16.54 -12.52 7.89
CA LEU A 376 17.25 -13.79 8.03
C LEU A 376 18.53 -13.60 8.88
N PRO A 377 18.78 -14.48 9.88
CA PRO A 377 19.91 -14.31 10.80
C PRO A 377 21.29 -14.22 10.14
N SER A 378 21.51 -15.02 9.10
CA SER A 378 22.79 -15.10 8.37
C SER A 378 23.01 -13.94 7.39
N LYS A 379 21.97 -13.14 7.11
CA LYS A 379 21.99 -12.03 6.15
C LYS A 379 22.64 -12.42 4.80
N PRO A 380 22.10 -13.45 4.12
CA PRO A 380 22.64 -13.91 2.84
C PRO A 380 22.53 -12.82 1.77
N ARG A 381 23.32 -12.93 0.69
CA ARG A 381 23.05 -12.15 -0.52
C ARG A 381 21.74 -12.64 -1.15
N VAL A 382 20.74 -11.78 -1.24
CA VAL A 382 19.45 -12.12 -1.87
C VAL A 382 19.45 -11.68 -3.33
N VAL A 383 19.13 -12.60 -4.23
CA VAL A 383 19.01 -12.38 -5.67
C VAL A 383 17.57 -12.65 -6.09
N VAL A 384 16.85 -11.61 -6.47
CA VAL A 384 15.49 -11.71 -7.02
C VAL A 384 15.57 -11.88 -8.53
N MET A 385 14.96 -12.96 -9.03
CA MET A 385 14.83 -13.23 -10.45
C MET A 385 13.48 -12.74 -10.96
N THR A 386 13.51 -11.88 -11.97
CA THR A 386 12.29 -11.37 -12.59
C THR A 386 11.58 -12.46 -13.40
N SER A 387 10.34 -12.19 -13.82
CA SER A 387 9.63 -13.00 -14.81
C SER A 387 10.18 -12.72 -16.22
N TYR A 388 9.72 -13.50 -17.20
CA TYR A 388 10.17 -13.49 -18.60
C TYR A 388 9.01 -13.56 -19.58
N ASP A 389 9.23 -13.05 -20.79
CA ASP A 389 8.23 -13.13 -21.87
C ASP A 389 8.35 -14.47 -22.60
N VAL A 390 7.20 -15.07 -22.88
CA VAL A 390 7.12 -16.39 -23.53
C VAL A 390 7.10 -16.30 -25.05
N LEU A 391 6.62 -15.18 -25.59
CA LEU A 391 6.53 -14.88 -27.01
C LEU A 391 6.94 -13.42 -27.22
N ARG A 392 7.49 -13.12 -28.40
CA ARG A 392 7.65 -11.73 -28.83
C ARG A 392 6.33 -11.20 -29.40
N PRO A 393 6.02 -9.89 -29.25
CA PRO A 393 4.80 -9.29 -29.80
C PRO A 393 4.58 -9.55 -31.29
N ASP A 394 5.66 -9.72 -32.06
CA ASP A 394 5.62 -9.99 -33.50
C ASP A 394 5.65 -11.49 -33.89
N ALA A 395 5.52 -12.41 -32.93
CA ALA A 395 5.59 -13.85 -33.17
C ALA A 395 4.48 -14.36 -34.12
N ARG A 396 4.88 -15.09 -35.17
CA ARG A 396 3.96 -15.64 -36.20
C ARG A 396 4.13 -17.14 -36.43
N CYS A 397 4.10 -17.92 -35.36
CA CYS A 397 4.38 -19.36 -35.32
C CYS A 397 3.16 -20.20 -34.92
N SER A 398 3.29 -21.53 -34.94
CA SER A 398 2.26 -22.45 -34.44
C SER A 398 1.92 -22.23 -32.97
N THR A 399 2.91 -21.95 -32.12
CA THR A 399 2.68 -21.65 -30.70
C THR A 399 1.78 -20.43 -30.53
N ALA A 400 2.03 -19.33 -31.26
CA ALA A 400 1.18 -18.14 -31.20
C ALA A 400 -0.23 -18.43 -31.73
N ARG A 401 -0.37 -19.21 -32.81
CA ARG A 401 -1.69 -19.58 -33.37
C ARG A 401 -2.50 -20.52 -32.48
N GLY A 402 -1.84 -21.26 -31.58
CA GLY A 402 -2.50 -22.23 -30.72
C GLY A 402 -3.13 -23.42 -31.47
N PRO A 403 -3.87 -24.28 -30.76
CA PRO A 403 -4.61 -25.39 -31.35
C PRO A 403 -5.74 -24.91 -32.27
N LEU A 404 -6.06 -25.67 -33.32
CA LEU A 404 -7.04 -25.29 -34.36
C LEU A 404 -8.45 -24.99 -33.82
N GLN A 405 -8.81 -25.52 -32.66
CA GLN A 405 -10.10 -25.29 -32.01
C GLN A 405 -10.20 -23.95 -31.27
N TYR A 406 -9.12 -23.19 -31.17
CA TYR A 406 -9.06 -21.90 -30.48
C TYR A 406 -8.58 -20.78 -31.40
N PRO A 407 -8.94 -19.52 -31.14
CA PRO A 407 -8.49 -18.37 -31.94
C PRO A 407 -6.96 -18.18 -31.95
N GLY A 408 -6.28 -18.58 -30.87
CA GLY A 408 -4.85 -18.30 -30.70
C GLY A 408 -4.60 -16.90 -30.13
N LEU A 409 -3.34 -16.48 -30.12
CA LEU A 409 -2.93 -15.16 -29.68
C LEU A 409 -2.64 -14.24 -30.87
N THR A 410 -3.25 -13.07 -30.87
CA THR A 410 -2.94 -11.98 -31.78
C THR A 410 -1.67 -11.22 -31.33
N PRO A 411 -0.98 -10.49 -32.23
CA PRO A 411 0.14 -9.63 -31.85
C PRO A 411 -0.19 -8.64 -30.73
N GLU A 412 -1.40 -8.08 -30.74
CA GLU A 412 -1.90 -7.15 -29.73
C GLU A 412 -2.08 -7.83 -28.37
N GLU A 413 -2.58 -9.06 -28.33
CA GLU A 413 -2.71 -9.85 -27.10
C GLU A 413 -1.35 -10.29 -26.55
N ILE A 414 -0.39 -10.63 -27.43
CA ILE A 414 0.98 -10.92 -26.99
C ILE A 414 1.63 -9.67 -26.41
N GLN A 415 1.42 -8.50 -27.02
CA GLN A 415 1.88 -7.23 -26.46
C GLN A 415 1.24 -6.96 -25.09
N LEU A 416 -0.07 -7.19 -24.94
CA LEU A 416 -0.75 -7.05 -23.65
C LEU A 416 -0.14 -7.95 -22.56
N LEU A 417 0.16 -9.21 -22.90
CA LEU A 417 0.82 -10.14 -21.98
C LEU A 417 2.24 -9.67 -21.62
N SER A 418 3.00 -9.15 -22.59
CA SER A 418 4.34 -8.58 -22.33
C SER A 418 4.25 -7.35 -21.42
N ASP A 419 3.29 -6.45 -21.66
CA ASP A 419 3.09 -5.24 -20.84
C ASP A 419 2.74 -5.61 -19.39
N ARG A 420 1.83 -6.57 -19.19
CA ARG A 420 1.48 -7.09 -17.86
C ARG A 420 2.68 -7.76 -17.16
N ASN A 421 3.52 -8.48 -17.92
CA ASN A 421 4.73 -9.08 -17.38
C ASN A 421 5.76 -8.00 -16.99
N ALA A 422 5.85 -6.91 -17.76
CA ALA A 422 6.66 -5.75 -17.44
C ALA A 422 6.17 -5.03 -16.17
N GLU A 423 4.86 -4.93 -15.95
CA GLU A 423 4.28 -4.40 -14.70
C GLU A 423 4.67 -5.25 -13.48
N LEU A 424 4.54 -6.58 -13.57
CA LEU A 424 5.02 -7.51 -12.54
C LEU A 424 6.52 -7.33 -12.27
N ASN A 425 7.34 -7.27 -13.33
CA ASN A 425 8.77 -7.07 -13.22
C ASN A 425 9.14 -5.71 -12.61
N GLY A 426 8.31 -4.69 -12.84
CA GLY A 426 8.40 -3.38 -12.19
C GLY A 426 8.27 -3.49 -10.68
N VAL A 427 7.24 -4.20 -10.19
CA VAL A 427 7.04 -4.47 -8.75
C VAL A 427 8.20 -5.27 -8.16
N LEU A 428 8.61 -6.36 -8.82
CA LEU A 428 9.73 -7.20 -8.37
C LEU A 428 11.02 -6.40 -8.21
N THR A 429 11.35 -5.58 -9.21
CA THR A 429 12.57 -4.75 -9.24
C THR A 429 12.52 -3.64 -8.20
N ALA A 430 11.39 -2.92 -8.11
CA ALA A 430 11.23 -1.81 -7.17
C ALA A 430 11.28 -2.31 -5.71
N GLY A 431 10.61 -3.42 -5.40
CA GLY A 431 10.64 -4.02 -4.07
C GLY A 431 12.04 -4.47 -3.67
N ALA A 432 12.74 -5.23 -4.54
CA ALA A 432 14.10 -5.69 -4.27
C ALA A 432 15.07 -4.53 -4.03
N ALA A 433 14.97 -3.46 -4.81
CA ALA A 433 15.82 -2.27 -4.68
C ALA A 433 15.65 -1.58 -3.30
N ARG A 434 14.43 -1.56 -2.72
CA ARG A 434 14.19 -0.96 -1.40
C ARG A 434 14.96 -1.65 -0.27
N TYR A 435 15.23 -2.95 -0.42
CA TYR A 435 15.98 -3.75 0.55
C TYR A 435 17.47 -3.90 0.18
N GLY A 436 17.90 -3.32 -0.95
CA GLY A 436 19.27 -3.46 -1.45
C GLY A 436 19.58 -4.86 -1.97
N PHE A 437 18.57 -5.62 -2.39
CA PHE A 437 18.75 -6.95 -2.98
C PHE A 437 19.16 -6.86 -4.45
N ASP A 438 19.89 -7.86 -4.92
CA ASP A 438 20.25 -7.99 -6.33
C ASP A 438 19.01 -8.38 -7.15
N VAL A 439 18.93 -7.86 -8.38
CA VAL A 439 17.90 -8.22 -9.35
C VAL A 439 18.56 -8.73 -10.62
N VAL A 440 18.06 -9.86 -11.13
CA VAL A 440 18.49 -10.47 -12.39
C VAL A 440 17.30 -10.71 -13.30
N ALA A 441 17.49 -10.42 -14.59
CA ALA A 441 16.53 -10.74 -15.64
C ALA A 441 16.91 -12.07 -16.32
N PRO A 442 15.97 -13.00 -16.49
CA PRO A 442 16.18 -14.22 -17.28
C PRO A 442 16.57 -13.94 -18.73
N PRO A 443 17.74 -14.40 -19.22
CA PRO A 443 18.13 -14.23 -20.61
C PRO A 443 17.58 -15.40 -21.46
N LEU A 444 16.27 -15.65 -21.36
CA LEU A 444 15.62 -16.72 -22.10
C LEU A 444 15.22 -16.23 -23.50
N THR A 445 15.47 -17.08 -24.49
CA THR A 445 14.97 -16.93 -25.84
C THR A 445 13.47 -17.23 -25.83
N PRO A 446 12.61 -16.27 -26.21
CA PRO A 446 11.18 -16.52 -26.32
C PRO A 446 10.89 -17.65 -27.30
N LEU A 447 9.73 -18.30 -27.15
CA LEU A 447 9.25 -19.26 -28.14
C LEU A 447 9.13 -18.57 -29.50
N CYS A 448 9.25 -19.39 -30.55
CA CYS A 448 9.16 -18.97 -31.96
C CYS A 448 10.35 -18.19 -32.51
N GLU A 449 11.41 -18.09 -31.72
CA GLU A 449 12.72 -17.65 -32.17
C GLU A 449 13.69 -18.85 -32.26
N PRO A 450 14.67 -18.81 -33.18
CA PRO A 450 15.71 -19.84 -33.22
C PRO A 450 16.60 -19.75 -31.98
N SER A 451 16.99 -20.92 -31.46
CA SER A 451 17.99 -21.01 -30.40
C SER A 451 19.31 -20.36 -30.87
N PRO A 452 19.89 -19.41 -30.12
CA PRO A 452 21.04 -18.63 -30.58
C PRO A 452 22.33 -19.45 -30.69
N ASP A 453 22.41 -20.58 -29.98
CA ASP A 453 23.62 -21.42 -29.84
C ASP A 453 23.39 -22.88 -30.25
N GLY A 454 22.19 -23.22 -30.71
CA GLY A 454 21.86 -24.57 -31.16
C GLY A 454 21.72 -25.61 -30.05
N LEU A 455 21.68 -25.19 -28.77
CA LEU A 455 21.53 -26.10 -27.62
C LEU A 455 20.08 -26.59 -27.43
N GLY A 456 19.12 -25.99 -28.13
CA GLY A 456 17.70 -26.29 -28.03
C GLY A 456 16.89 -25.09 -27.52
N PRO A 457 15.56 -25.26 -27.38
CA PRO A 457 14.69 -24.20 -26.91
C PRO A 457 14.85 -23.96 -25.40
N ASP A 458 14.73 -22.71 -24.99
CA ASP A 458 14.83 -22.32 -23.57
C ASP A 458 13.52 -22.56 -22.82
N LEU A 459 12.40 -22.59 -23.54
CA LEU A 459 11.06 -22.75 -22.99
C LEU A 459 10.39 -23.99 -23.59
N GLN A 460 9.57 -24.65 -22.78
CA GLN A 460 8.68 -25.71 -23.20
C GLN A 460 7.61 -25.14 -24.13
N SER A 461 7.39 -25.81 -25.24
CA SER A 461 6.44 -25.47 -26.28
C SER A 461 5.00 -25.69 -25.81
N LEU A 462 4.03 -25.20 -26.58
CA LEU A 462 2.61 -25.35 -26.26
C LEU A 462 2.15 -26.81 -26.21
N ASP A 463 2.78 -27.69 -27.00
CA ASP A 463 2.45 -29.12 -27.06
C ASP A 463 3.19 -29.95 -25.99
N ASP A 464 4.11 -29.32 -25.24
CA ASP A 464 4.80 -29.98 -24.14
C ASP A 464 3.86 -30.11 -22.92
N PRO A 465 4.09 -31.09 -22.01
CA PRO A 465 3.21 -31.31 -20.86
C PRO A 465 3.08 -30.11 -19.91
N HIS A 466 4.09 -29.23 -19.89
CA HIS A 466 4.13 -28.03 -19.07
C HIS A 466 4.55 -26.82 -19.90
N PRO A 467 3.64 -26.28 -20.74
CA PRO A 467 3.95 -25.17 -21.62
C PRO A 467 4.55 -23.98 -20.88
N PHE A 468 5.42 -23.24 -21.59
CA PHE A 468 5.99 -21.95 -21.15
C PHE A 468 6.95 -22.01 -19.97
N HIS A 469 7.18 -23.19 -19.40
CA HIS A 469 8.18 -23.38 -18.35
C HIS A 469 9.58 -23.52 -18.96
N PRO A 470 10.65 -23.19 -18.22
CA PRO A 470 12.00 -23.39 -18.72
C PRO A 470 12.28 -24.86 -19.03
N THR A 471 13.06 -25.12 -20.07
CA THR A 471 13.68 -26.43 -20.31
C THR A 471 14.94 -26.56 -19.46
N GLY A 472 15.62 -27.72 -19.48
CA GLY A 472 16.94 -27.84 -18.85
C GLY A 472 17.98 -26.85 -19.41
N VAL A 473 17.86 -26.47 -20.69
CA VAL A 473 18.67 -25.41 -21.32
C VAL A 473 18.25 -24.03 -20.81
N GLY A 474 16.94 -23.80 -20.65
CA GLY A 474 16.42 -22.59 -20.01
C GLY A 474 16.98 -22.41 -18.61
N GLU A 475 16.96 -23.45 -17.77
CA GLU A 475 17.53 -23.42 -16.41
C GLU A 475 19.04 -23.10 -16.41
N LEU A 476 19.80 -23.61 -17.39
CA LEU A 476 21.20 -23.22 -17.58
C LEU A 476 21.33 -21.71 -17.83
N ARG A 477 20.46 -21.12 -18.66
CA ARG A 477 20.46 -19.68 -18.93
C ARG A 477 19.99 -18.85 -17.74
N LEU A 478 19.04 -19.34 -16.95
CA LEU A 478 18.64 -18.73 -15.68
C LEU A 478 19.80 -18.64 -14.69
N ALA A 479 20.67 -19.66 -14.68
CA ALA A 479 21.82 -19.70 -13.78
C ALA A 479 22.89 -18.64 -14.11
N ILE A 480 23.09 -18.30 -15.40
CA ILE A 480 24.15 -17.39 -15.85
C ILE A 480 24.16 -16.04 -15.10
N PRO A 481 23.07 -15.24 -15.12
CA PRO A 481 23.09 -13.94 -14.47
C PRO A 481 23.13 -14.05 -12.94
N VAL A 482 22.64 -15.17 -12.37
CA VAL A 482 22.74 -15.41 -10.93
C VAL A 482 24.20 -15.65 -10.53
N VAL A 483 24.92 -16.50 -11.27
CA VAL A 483 26.35 -16.78 -11.04
C VAL A 483 27.18 -15.50 -11.13
N ASP A 484 26.88 -14.63 -12.08
CA ASP A 484 27.52 -13.31 -12.21
C ASP A 484 27.33 -12.45 -10.95
N ARG A 485 26.13 -12.46 -10.34
CA ARG A 485 25.84 -11.71 -9.12
C ARG A 485 26.43 -12.33 -7.86
N ILE A 486 26.42 -13.65 -7.70
CA ILE A 486 26.94 -14.31 -6.49
C ILE A 486 28.47 -14.46 -6.52
N GLY A 487 29.07 -14.47 -7.72
CA GLY A 487 30.48 -14.70 -7.95
C GLY A 487 30.88 -16.17 -7.86
N LEU A 488 31.93 -16.55 -8.58
CA LEU A 488 32.54 -17.87 -8.43
C LEU A 488 33.42 -17.91 -7.17
N PRO A 489 33.46 -19.04 -6.45
CA PRO A 489 34.46 -19.22 -5.39
C PRO A 489 35.87 -19.04 -5.97
N PRO A 490 36.81 -18.42 -5.23
CA PRO A 490 38.20 -18.36 -5.66
C PRO A 490 38.70 -19.80 -5.90
N ALA A 491 39.37 -20.01 -7.04
CA ALA A 491 39.93 -21.31 -7.38
C ALA A 491 40.82 -21.81 -6.23
N ALA A 492 40.56 -23.03 -5.75
CA ALA A 492 41.39 -23.63 -4.72
C ALA A 492 42.86 -23.60 -5.16
N ALA A 493 43.74 -23.07 -4.31
CA ALA A 493 45.17 -23.10 -4.57
C ALA A 493 45.60 -24.55 -4.82
N PRO A 494 46.45 -24.81 -5.82
CA PRO A 494 46.95 -26.16 -6.06
C PRO A 494 47.59 -26.70 -4.77
N PRO A 495 47.43 -27.99 -4.46
CA PRO A 495 48.03 -28.58 -3.27
C PRO A 495 49.56 -28.33 -3.29
N PRO A 496 50.19 -28.08 -2.13
CA PRO A 496 51.64 -27.96 -2.05
C PRO A 496 52.25 -29.27 -2.58
N GLY A 497 53.10 -29.13 -3.60
CA GLY A 497 53.77 -30.24 -4.28
C GLY A 497 54.88 -30.89 -3.50
#